data_AF-A0A3S1BVD2-F1
#
_entry.id   AF-A0A3S1BVD2-F1
#
_cell.length_a   1.000
_cell.length_b   1.000
_cell.length_c   1.000
_cell.angle_alpha   90.00
_cell.angle_beta   90.00
_cell.angle_gamma   90.00
#
_symmetry.space_group_name_H-M   'P 1'
#
loop_
_entity.id
_entity.type
_entity.pdbx_description
1 polymer ?
#
loop_
_entity_poly.entity_id
_entity_poly.type
_entity_poly.pdbx_seq_one_letter_code
_entity_poly.pdbx_strand_id
1 'polypeptide(L)'
;MTRGFDFTQFLPVELTDTILETFDARDLSKFQCVCVNWREFGNSDEFWFRFCAQEHYIHYGPTDDILREKSFSRRTTNVSSNSPVFDLKVPENTRLSPICKWKHIFLRRNHLNKNWRKGRYTVAPALRGHTDKVTAFDCDGNVIISGSDDKTVRVWDLNTCQCIRRISGHSDTVSSIKIVGKQVITGCGDSMIRVIDIATGKLVLTFMGHGGSVDHLCVSASKLVSAGTDRTVRVWCLESKELKQILRIHTDEIECLSTHGNFAVSGSWDNTLVLWNLKTGECVHHCIGHNEVVNCCQFDSKRIVSGSADGDARIWSCLTGLCLHVLSGHQAEIYCLVYNEVIIATGSSDSTVRMWTHEGKLLRTLEEHMGVVRCLHINEDRLVSAGDQRMIVVWDYKKGKKMSVLHRHPSKLHLMWISNTKLITASPEKVGTLTVMSFW
;
A
#
# COMPACT_ATOMS: atom_id res chain seq x y z
N MET A 1 6.92 53.02 24.67
CA MET A 1 6.65 52.28 23.41
C MET A 1 7.97 52.12 22.67
N THR A 2 8.60 50.95 22.78
CA THR A 2 9.78 50.62 21.98
C THR A 2 9.35 50.55 20.51
N ARG A 3 9.84 51.46 19.67
CA ARG A 3 9.68 51.37 18.22
C ARG A 3 10.45 50.15 17.75
N GLY A 4 9.75 49.03 17.51
CA GLY A 4 10.33 47.90 16.81
C GLY A 4 10.57 48.32 15.36
N PHE A 5 11.83 48.25 14.92
CA PHE A 5 12.20 48.44 13.51
C PHE A 5 12.27 47.07 12.84
N ASP A 6 11.75 46.97 11.62
CA ASP A 6 11.87 45.77 10.80
C ASP A 6 13.29 45.73 10.20
N PHE A 7 14.17 44.93 10.79
CA PHE A 7 15.57 44.86 10.42
C PHE A 7 15.80 44.35 8.98
N THR A 8 14.83 43.63 8.40
CA THR A 8 14.91 43.11 7.03
C THR A 8 14.89 44.20 5.96
N GLN A 9 14.44 45.41 6.31
CA GLN A 9 14.53 46.57 5.42
C GLN A 9 15.94 47.16 5.34
N PHE A 10 16.81 46.81 6.31
CA PHE A 10 18.12 47.42 6.48
C PHE A 10 19.27 46.42 6.30
N LEU A 11 18.99 45.12 6.36
CA LEU A 11 19.98 44.06 6.17
C LEU A 11 20.07 43.63 4.70
N PRO A 12 21.28 43.33 4.20
CA PRO A 12 21.47 42.62 2.94
C PRO A 12 20.68 41.31 2.88
N VAL A 13 20.32 40.90 1.66
CA VAL A 13 19.54 39.68 1.42
C VAL A 13 20.28 38.46 1.96
N GLU A 14 21.60 38.38 1.80
CA GLU A 14 22.39 37.22 2.22
C GLU A 14 22.42 37.04 3.75
N LEU A 15 22.45 38.15 4.50
CA LEU A 15 22.39 38.13 5.96
C LEU A 15 20.99 37.80 6.46
N THR A 16 19.97 38.27 5.75
CA THR A 16 18.58 37.93 6.04
C THR A 16 18.33 36.44 5.80
N ASP A 17 18.90 35.89 4.72
CA ASP A 17 18.83 34.47 4.40
C ASP A 17 19.52 33.61 5.46
N THR A 18 20.72 33.98 5.91
CA THR A 18 21.42 33.24 6.99
C THR A 18 20.66 33.27 8.33
N ILE A 19 19.97 34.38 8.64
CA ILE A 19 19.09 34.44 9.81
C ILE A 19 17.90 33.49 9.60
N LEU A 20 17.30 33.49 8.41
CA LEU A 20 16.17 32.63 8.07
C LEU A 20 16.52 31.14 8.09
N GLU A 21 17.77 30.77 7.78
CA GLU A 21 18.29 29.40 7.88
C GLU A 21 18.22 28.83 9.30
N THR A 22 18.23 29.68 10.33
CA THR A 22 18.19 29.21 11.73
C THR A 22 16.80 28.80 12.21
N PHE A 23 15.74 29.19 11.49
CA PHE A 23 14.36 28.93 11.89
C PHE A 23 13.88 27.56 11.41
N ASP A 24 12.96 26.97 12.18
CA ASP A 24 12.21 25.80 11.73
C ASP A 24 11.09 26.21 10.75
N ALA A 25 10.52 25.22 10.04
CA ALA A 25 9.44 25.46 9.09
C ALA A 25 8.18 26.09 9.73
N ARG A 26 7.97 25.90 11.04
CA ARG A 26 6.82 26.44 11.76
C ARG A 26 7.00 27.93 12.01
N ASP A 27 8.19 28.34 12.41
CA ASP A 27 8.53 29.73 12.66
C ASP A 27 8.60 30.49 11.34
N LEU A 28 9.20 29.90 10.30
CA LEU A 28 9.17 30.47 8.94
C LEU A 28 7.73 30.71 8.44
N SER A 29 6.81 29.78 8.72
CA SER A 29 5.39 29.97 8.38
C SER A 29 4.71 31.10 9.17
N LYS A 30 5.13 31.40 10.41
CA LYS A 30 4.60 32.53 11.17
C LYS A 30 5.16 33.86 10.64
N PHE A 31 6.45 33.91 10.30
CA PHE A 31 7.09 35.13 9.79
C PHE A 31 6.46 35.62 8.48
N GLN A 32 6.08 34.71 7.59
CA GLN A 32 5.37 35.04 6.34
C GLN A 32 4.00 35.73 6.55
N CYS A 33 3.45 35.70 7.76
CA CYS A 33 2.22 36.39 8.12
C CYS A 33 2.45 37.82 8.63
N VAL A 34 3.70 38.22 8.91
CA VAL A 34 4.04 39.49 9.57
C VAL A 34 3.95 40.68 8.62
N CYS A 35 4.63 40.63 7.47
CA CYS A 35 4.54 41.67 6.43
C CYS A 35 4.83 41.10 5.03
N VAL A 36 4.66 41.93 3.98
CA VAL A 36 4.87 41.52 2.59
C VAL A 36 6.33 41.11 2.32
N ASN A 37 7.30 41.86 2.84
CA ASN A 37 8.73 41.54 2.63
C ASN A 37 9.08 40.17 3.24
N TRP A 38 8.65 39.91 4.48
CA TRP A 38 8.83 38.61 5.13
C TRP A 38 8.14 37.46 4.39
N ARG A 39 7.04 37.74 3.69
CA ARG A 39 6.37 36.73 2.85
C ARG A 39 7.19 36.38 1.62
N GLU A 40 7.77 37.37 0.95
CA GLU A 40 8.63 37.13 -0.22
C GLU A 40 9.92 36.40 0.17
N PHE A 41 10.60 36.80 1.24
CA PHE A 41 11.78 36.08 1.74
C PHE A 41 11.46 34.63 2.15
N GLY A 42 10.34 34.42 2.84
CA GLY A 42 9.89 33.09 3.20
C GLY A 42 9.43 32.23 2.01
N ASN A 43 9.24 32.81 0.82
CA ASN A 43 8.88 32.13 -0.42
C ASN A 43 10.12 31.85 -1.31
N SER A 44 11.24 31.46 -0.71
CA SER A 44 12.41 30.94 -1.43
C SER A 44 12.39 29.41 -1.52
N ASP A 45 12.55 28.88 -2.72
CA ASP A 45 12.49 27.42 -2.98
C ASP A 45 13.65 26.69 -2.31
N GLU A 46 14.79 27.35 -2.09
CA GLU A 46 15.97 26.76 -1.46
C GLU A 46 15.71 26.39 0.01
N PHE A 47 15.07 27.26 0.79
CA PHE A 47 14.73 26.95 2.18
C PHE A 47 13.78 25.76 2.28
N TRP A 48 12.73 25.76 1.46
CA TRP A 48 11.75 24.69 1.48
C TRP A 48 12.29 23.38 0.91
N PHE A 49 13.23 23.43 -0.03
CA PHE A 49 13.97 22.26 -0.47
C PHE A 49 14.75 21.63 0.67
N ARG A 50 15.46 22.42 1.50
CA ARG A 50 16.19 21.93 2.67
C ARG A 50 15.27 21.26 3.69
N PHE A 51 14.12 21.87 4.00
CA PHE A 51 13.14 21.24 4.89
C PHE A 51 12.55 19.95 4.30
N CYS A 52 12.26 19.93 3.00
CA CYS A 52 11.87 18.70 2.32
C CYS A 52 12.98 17.65 2.33
N ALA A 53 14.25 18.05 2.26
CA ALA A 53 15.39 17.15 2.35
C ALA A 53 15.54 16.51 3.72
N GLN A 54 15.41 17.30 4.79
CA GLN A 54 15.43 16.80 6.17
C GLN A 54 14.32 15.79 6.44
N GLU A 55 13.12 16.06 5.92
CA GLU A 55 11.96 15.17 6.07
C GLU A 55 11.89 14.06 5.00
N HIS A 56 12.91 13.93 4.13
CA HIS A 56 13.00 12.94 3.05
C HIS A 56 11.89 13.05 1.99
N TYR A 57 11.26 14.21 1.82
CA TYR A 57 10.21 14.51 0.83
C TYR A 57 10.74 14.87 -0.56
N ILE A 58 12.06 14.77 -0.80
CA ILE A 58 12.69 15.12 -2.09
C ILE A 58 12.16 14.24 -3.24
N HIS A 59 11.87 12.97 -2.95
CA HIS A 59 11.47 11.96 -3.94
C HIS A 59 10.16 12.28 -4.66
N TYR A 60 9.30 13.13 -4.07
CA TYR A 60 8.08 13.59 -4.71
C TYR A 60 8.41 14.47 -5.95
N GLY A 61 9.42 15.33 -5.85
CA GLY A 61 9.81 16.19 -6.97
C GLY A 61 8.75 17.22 -7.38
N PRO A 62 9.09 18.17 -8.28
CA PRO A 62 8.22 19.31 -8.61
C PRO A 62 7.05 19.00 -9.57
N THR A 63 6.93 17.78 -10.09
CA THR A 63 5.91 17.37 -11.06
C THR A 63 4.87 16.39 -10.49
N ASP A 64 4.96 16.11 -9.19
CA ASP A 64 4.38 14.93 -8.58
C ASP A 64 2.85 14.87 -8.49
N ASP A 65 2.35 13.66 -8.28
CA ASP A 65 0.94 13.35 -8.11
C ASP A 65 0.31 13.99 -6.87
N ILE A 66 1.10 14.22 -5.80
CA ILE A 66 0.64 14.95 -4.61
C ILE A 66 0.16 16.36 -4.99
N LEU A 67 0.70 16.96 -6.05
CA LEU A 67 0.26 18.28 -6.51
C LEU A 67 -1.03 18.24 -7.36
N ARG A 68 -1.36 17.08 -7.95
CA ARG A 68 -2.37 16.91 -9.00
C ARG A 68 -3.74 16.41 -8.54
N GLU A 69 -3.85 15.85 -7.33
CA GLU A 69 -5.12 15.23 -6.89
C GLU A 69 -6.24 16.27 -6.74
N LYS A 70 -7.31 16.10 -7.53
CA LYS A 70 -8.58 16.83 -7.39
C LYS A 70 -9.45 16.09 -6.38
N SER A 71 -10.11 16.84 -5.48
CA SER A 71 -11.02 16.28 -4.48
C SER A 71 -12.12 15.43 -5.13
N PHE A 72 -12.43 14.28 -4.53
CA PHE A 72 -13.42 13.28 -4.96
C PHE A 72 -14.88 13.77 -5.09
N SER A 73 -15.18 15.04 -4.81
CA SER A 73 -16.54 15.54 -4.90
C SER A 73 -16.63 16.99 -5.36
N ARG A 74 -17.68 17.26 -6.16
CA ARG A 74 -18.26 18.60 -6.36
C ARG A 74 -19.20 19.00 -5.20
N ARG A 75 -19.16 18.30 -4.06
CA ARG A 75 -20.02 18.59 -2.90
C ARG A 75 -19.26 18.39 -1.59
N THR A 76 -18.86 19.52 -1.02
CA THR A 76 -18.47 19.70 0.38
C THR A 76 -19.53 19.11 1.30
N THR A 77 -19.41 17.83 1.64
CA THR A 77 -20.10 17.27 2.79
C THR A 77 -19.12 17.31 3.95
N ASN A 78 -19.19 18.43 4.68
CA ASN A 78 -18.59 18.58 6.00
C ASN A 78 -19.15 17.50 6.93
N VAL A 79 -18.44 16.38 7.09
CA VAL A 79 -18.67 15.47 8.23
C VAL A 79 -17.86 15.94 9.45
N SER A 80 -16.89 16.84 9.26
CA SER A 80 -16.36 17.67 10.34
C SER A 80 -16.20 19.10 9.84
N SER A 81 -16.89 20.06 10.45
CA SER A 81 -16.81 21.50 10.19
C SER A 81 -15.42 22.13 10.44
N ASN A 82 -14.39 21.31 10.68
CA ASN A 82 -13.06 21.71 11.12
C ASN A 82 -11.92 21.33 10.16
N SER A 83 -12.25 20.94 8.93
CA SER A 83 -11.26 20.77 7.86
C SER A 83 -11.28 22.01 6.95
N PRO A 84 -10.16 22.75 6.83
CA PRO A 84 -10.10 23.84 5.87
C PRO A 84 -10.24 23.26 4.46
N VAL A 85 -11.26 23.72 3.74
CA VAL A 85 -11.41 23.43 2.31
C VAL A 85 -10.27 24.15 1.59
N PHE A 86 -9.35 23.40 1.00
CA PHE A 86 -8.30 23.98 0.16
C PHE A 86 -8.90 24.33 -1.21
N ASP A 87 -9.67 25.41 -1.28
CA ASP A 87 -10.22 25.91 -2.54
C ASP A 87 -9.17 26.79 -3.24
N LEU A 88 -8.40 26.18 -4.16
CA LEU A 88 -7.50 26.91 -5.05
C LEU A 88 -8.31 27.51 -6.20
N LYS A 89 -9.14 28.51 -5.91
CA LYS A 89 -9.53 29.50 -6.92
C LYS A 89 -8.37 30.45 -7.10
N VAL A 90 -7.46 30.10 -8.01
CA VAL A 90 -6.42 31.03 -8.47
C VAL A 90 -7.12 32.10 -9.33
N PRO A 91 -7.14 33.38 -8.91
CA PRO A 91 -7.61 34.44 -9.78
C PRO A 91 -6.66 34.56 -10.97
N GLU A 92 -7.20 34.66 -12.18
CA GLU A 92 -6.43 34.69 -13.46
C GLU A 92 -5.37 35.80 -13.53
N ASN A 93 -5.41 36.79 -12.63
CA ASN A 93 -4.43 37.86 -12.54
C ASN A 93 -3.88 38.02 -11.12
N THR A 94 -2.99 37.11 -10.70
CA THR A 94 -2.12 37.37 -9.55
C THR A 94 -0.68 37.54 -10.01
N ARG A 95 -0.16 38.79 -9.92
CA ARG A 95 1.28 39.11 -9.95
C ARG A 95 1.97 38.63 -8.66
N LEU A 96 1.80 37.37 -8.28
CA LEU A 96 2.47 36.78 -7.13
C LEU A 96 3.65 35.95 -7.62
N SER A 97 4.76 35.99 -6.88
CA SER A 97 6.02 35.29 -7.16
C SER A 97 5.81 33.83 -7.56
N PRO A 98 6.73 33.24 -8.36
CA PRO A 98 6.60 31.85 -8.80
C PRO A 98 6.34 30.96 -7.59
N ILE A 99 5.23 30.23 -7.66
CA ILE A 99 4.74 29.30 -6.65
C ILE A 99 5.93 28.45 -6.17
N CYS A 100 6.37 28.69 -4.94
CA CYS A 100 7.45 27.93 -4.28
C CYS A 100 7.06 26.46 -4.21
N LYS A 101 7.49 25.64 -5.16
CA LYS A 101 6.96 24.27 -5.34
C LYS A 101 7.27 23.41 -4.13
N TRP A 102 8.46 23.56 -3.56
CA TRP A 102 8.90 22.81 -2.38
C TRP A 102 8.09 23.18 -1.13
N LYS A 103 7.72 24.46 -0.99
CA LYS A 103 6.81 24.90 0.07
C LYS A 103 5.46 24.20 -0.04
N HIS A 104 4.91 24.11 -1.24
CA HIS A 104 3.63 23.44 -1.47
C HIS A 104 3.69 21.95 -1.15
N ILE A 105 4.76 21.26 -1.54
CA ILE A 105 4.98 19.85 -1.21
C ILE A 105 5.05 19.68 0.31
N PHE A 106 5.87 20.49 0.99
CA PHE A 106 6.02 20.43 2.44
C PHE A 106 4.70 20.62 3.18
N LEU A 107 3.94 21.68 2.84
CA LEU A 107 2.67 21.98 3.47
C LEU A 107 1.62 20.88 3.20
N ARG A 108 1.56 20.36 1.97
CA ARG A 108 0.64 19.27 1.60
C ARG A 108 0.96 18.00 2.38
N ARG A 109 2.24 17.61 2.47
CA ARG A 109 2.64 16.42 3.21
C ARG A 109 2.36 16.56 4.71
N ASN A 110 2.60 17.73 5.29
CA ASN A 110 2.27 17.99 6.68
C ASN A 110 0.75 17.94 6.94
N HIS A 111 -0.07 18.48 6.03
CA HIS A 111 -1.53 18.39 6.11
C HIS A 111 -2.01 16.94 6.06
N LEU A 112 -1.50 16.17 5.10
CA LEU A 112 -1.79 14.74 4.96
C LEU A 112 -1.39 13.96 6.22
N ASN A 113 -0.20 14.21 6.76
CA ASN A 113 0.28 13.58 7.99
C ASN A 113 -0.62 13.90 9.18
N LYS A 114 -1.11 15.14 9.26
CA LYS A 114 -2.07 15.57 10.27
C LYS A 114 -3.43 14.88 10.09
N ASN A 115 -3.90 14.68 8.87
CA ASN A 115 -5.17 14.00 8.59
C ASN A 115 -5.12 12.54 9.01
N TRP A 116 -4.08 11.81 8.62
CA TRP A 116 -3.84 10.44 9.09
C TRP A 116 -3.74 10.36 10.62
N ARG A 117 -2.96 11.25 11.24
CA ARG A 117 -2.78 11.26 12.71
C ARG A 117 -4.07 11.53 13.45
N LYS A 118 -4.95 12.40 12.92
CA LYS A 118 -6.23 12.72 13.54
C LYS A 118 -7.37 11.82 13.10
N GLY A 119 -7.14 10.89 12.16
CA GLY A 119 -8.20 10.10 11.55
C GLY A 119 -9.21 10.94 10.76
N ARG A 120 -8.76 12.04 10.15
CA ARG A 120 -9.60 12.88 9.28
C ARG A 120 -9.53 12.33 7.86
N TYR A 121 -10.65 11.82 7.38
CA TYR A 121 -10.80 11.32 6.02
C TYR A 121 -12.18 11.67 5.49
N THR A 122 -12.28 11.71 4.17
CA THR A 122 -13.55 11.74 3.44
C THR A 122 -13.81 10.36 2.85
N VAL A 123 -15.07 9.94 2.78
CA VAL A 123 -15.46 8.67 2.19
C VAL A 123 -16.06 8.96 0.82
N ALA A 124 -15.47 8.40 -0.23
CA ALA A 124 -16.03 8.52 -1.57
C ALA A 124 -17.31 7.67 -1.69
N PRO A 125 -18.19 7.97 -2.66
CA PRO A 125 -19.34 7.10 -2.96
C PRO A 125 -18.89 5.63 -3.09
N ALA A 126 -19.57 4.74 -2.37
CA ALA A 126 -19.22 3.31 -2.40
C ALA A 126 -19.33 2.78 -3.83
N LEU A 127 -18.27 2.12 -4.31
CA LEU A 127 -18.24 1.51 -5.63
C LEU A 127 -19.05 0.22 -5.56
N ARG A 128 -20.27 0.24 -6.09
CA ARG A 128 -21.20 -0.90 -6.07
C ARG A 128 -21.38 -1.46 -7.47
N GLY A 129 -21.31 -2.77 -7.61
CA GLY A 129 -21.70 -3.39 -8.88
C GLY A 129 -21.46 -4.88 -9.01
N HIS A 130 -20.48 -5.46 -8.31
CA HIS A 130 -20.35 -6.91 -8.29
C HIS A 130 -21.59 -7.54 -7.63
N THR A 131 -22.02 -8.71 -8.11
CA THR A 131 -23.17 -9.43 -7.53
C THR A 131 -22.75 -10.30 -6.35
N ASP A 132 -21.48 -10.70 -6.33
CA ASP A 132 -20.86 -11.54 -5.28
C ASP A 132 -19.63 -10.84 -4.65
N LYS A 133 -18.93 -11.55 -3.76
CA LYS A 133 -17.81 -11.02 -2.97
C LYS A 133 -16.65 -10.63 -3.89
N VAL A 134 -16.09 -9.44 -3.66
CA VAL A 134 -14.82 -9.03 -4.28
C VAL A 134 -13.68 -9.84 -3.67
N THR A 135 -13.00 -10.66 -4.45
CA THR A 135 -11.92 -11.59 -4.04
C THR A 135 -10.53 -11.02 -4.20
N ALA A 136 -10.34 -10.14 -5.18
CA ALA A 136 -9.09 -9.43 -5.40
C ALA A 136 -9.35 -8.04 -5.94
N PHE A 137 -8.44 -7.11 -5.67
CA PHE A 137 -8.38 -5.87 -6.40
C PHE A 137 -6.96 -5.31 -6.41
N ASP A 138 -6.68 -4.46 -7.40
CA ASP A 138 -5.43 -3.69 -7.51
C ASP A 138 -5.74 -2.26 -7.94
N CYS A 139 -4.83 -1.34 -7.70
CA CYS A 139 -5.03 0.09 -7.92
C CYS A 139 -3.74 0.78 -8.36
N ASP A 140 -3.82 1.58 -9.42
CA ASP A 140 -2.71 2.38 -9.96
C ASP A 140 -2.70 3.84 -9.48
N GLY A 141 -3.60 4.18 -8.54
CA GLY A 141 -3.79 5.52 -8.00
C GLY A 141 -4.98 6.29 -8.61
N ASN A 142 -5.37 5.97 -9.86
CA ASN A 142 -6.48 6.60 -10.56
C ASN A 142 -7.61 5.61 -10.90
N VAL A 143 -7.27 4.35 -11.10
CA VAL A 143 -8.19 3.28 -11.47
C VAL A 143 -8.07 2.16 -10.46
N ILE A 144 -9.22 1.64 -10.03
CA ILE A 144 -9.29 0.38 -9.30
C ILE A 144 -9.75 -0.70 -10.28
N ILE A 145 -9.13 -1.88 -10.22
CA ILE A 145 -9.63 -3.06 -10.89
C ILE A 145 -9.95 -4.12 -9.85
N SER A 146 -11.19 -4.62 -9.88
CA SER A 146 -11.69 -5.60 -8.92
C SER A 146 -12.16 -6.87 -9.62
N GLY A 147 -11.95 -8.00 -8.96
CA GLY A 147 -12.34 -9.35 -9.37
C GLY A 147 -13.18 -9.96 -8.26
N SER A 148 -14.07 -10.87 -8.64
CA SER A 148 -15.14 -11.33 -7.77
C SER A 148 -15.49 -12.79 -8.03
N ASP A 149 -16.15 -13.39 -7.05
CA ASP A 149 -16.85 -14.68 -7.16
C ASP A 149 -17.94 -14.64 -8.24
N ASP A 150 -18.40 -13.44 -8.64
CA ASP A 150 -19.40 -13.27 -9.71
C ASP A 150 -18.85 -13.49 -11.12
N LYS A 151 -17.59 -13.95 -11.21
CA LYS A 151 -16.92 -14.31 -12.47
C LYS A 151 -16.70 -13.10 -13.38
N THR A 152 -16.68 -11.90 -12.83
CA THR A 152 -16.42 -10.68 -13.59
C THR A 152 -15.28 -9.88 -13.01
N VAL A 153 -14.70 -9.04 -13.87
CA VAL A 153 -13.73 -8.02 -13.50
C VAL A 153 -14.33 -6.66 -13.79
N ARG A 154 -14.21 -5.72 -12.85
CA ARG A 154 -14.71 -4.36 -13.01
C ARG A 154 -13.59 -3.34 -12.92
N VAL A 155 -13.65 -2.35 -13.79
CA VAL A 155 -12.72 -1.22 -13.83
C VAL A 155 -13.47 0.01 -13.32
N TRP A 156 -12.92 0.66 -12.30
CA TRP A 156 -13.53 1.80 -11.63
C TRP A 156 -12.64 3.03 -11.77
N ASP A 157 -13.22 4.15 -12.14
CA ASP A 157 -12.53 5.44 -12.08
C ASP A 157 -12.65 5.99 -10.67
N LEU A 158 -11.53 6.25 -10.01
CA LEU A 158 -11.52 6.85 -8.67
C LEU A 158 -12.06 8.27 -8.69
N ASN A 159 -11.82 9.05 -9.74
CA ASN A 159 -12.21 10.47 -9.77
C ASN A 159 -13.73 10.63 -9.84
N THR A 160 -14.40 9.80 -10.63
CA THR A 160 -15.86 9.83 -10.78
C THR A 160 -16.58 8.86 -9.84
N CYS A 161 -15.85 7.91 -9.24
CA CYS A 161 -16.40 6.80 -8.46
C CYS A 161 -17.42 5.96 -9.25
N GLN A 162 -17.20 5.82 -10.56
CA GLN A 162 -18.07 5.08 -11.46
C GLN A 162 -17.39 3.85 -12.03
N CYS A 163 -18.19 2.81 -12.29
CA CYS A 163 -17.76 1.64 -13.04
C CYS A 163 -17.58 2.03 -14.51
N ILE A 164 -16.35 2.11 -14.98
CA ILE A 164 -16.03 2.38 -16.39
C ILE A 164 -16.35 1.14 -17.24
N ARG A 165 -15.99 -0.05 -16.74
CA ARG A 165 -16.13 -1.31 -17.49
C ARG A 165 -16.51 -2.47 -16.60
N ARG A 166 -17.30 -3.37 -17.18
CA ARG A 166 -17.53 -4.73 -16.69
C ARG A 166 -17.00 -5.69 -17.74
N ILE A 167 -16.02 -6.49 -17.35
CA ILE A 167 -15.37 -7.49 -18.19
C ILE A 167 -15.90 -8.85 -17.75
N SER A 168 -16.60 -9.53 -18.65
CA SER A 168 -17.06 -10.90 -18.49
C SER A 168 -16.25 -11.84 -19.39
N GLY A 169 -16.29 -13.15 -19.12
CA GLY A 169 -15.56 -14.16 -19.89
C GLY A 169 -14.73 -15.12 -19.03
N HIS A 170 -14.66 -14.88 -17.72
CA HIS A 170 -14.21 -15.86 -16.74
C HIS A 170 -15.34 -16.85 -16.47
N SER A 171 -15.02 -18.15 -16.40
CA SER A 171 -16.02 -19.19 -16.10
C SER A 171 -16.13 -19.51 -14.61
N ASP A 172 -15.25 -18.93 -13.80
CA ASP A 172 -15.21 -19.11 -12.35
C ASP A 172 -14.72 -17.83 -11.65
N THR A 173 -14.57 -17.91 -10.33
CA THR A 173 -14.09 -16.87 -9.42
C THR A 173 -12.78 -16.25 -9.90
N VAL A 174 -12.68 -14.92 -9.87
CA VAL A 174 -11.43 -14.21 -10.18
C VAL A 174 -10.63 -14.00 -8.89
N SER A 175 -9.74 -14.94 -8.54
CA SER A 175 -9.06 -14.96 -7.25
C SER A 175 -7.85 -14.02 -7.14
N SER A 176 -7.27 -13.59 -8.25
CA SER A 176 -6.09 -12.70 -8.23
C SER A 176 -6.07 -11.68 -9.36
N ILE A 177 -5.57 -10.47 -9.06
CA ILE A 177 -5.49 -9.34 -9.99
C ILE A 177 -4.16 -8.60 -9.83
N LYS A 178 -3.55 -8.21 -10.96
CA LYS A 178 -2.42 -7.27 -11.03
C LYS A 178 -2.54 -6.30 -12.19
N ILE A 179 -2.33 -5.01 -11.93
CA ILE A 179 -2.22 -3.96 -12.95
C ILE A 179 -0.76 -3.90 -13.43
N VAL A 180 -0.56 -3.98 -14.75
CA VAL A 180 0.74 -3.85 -15.41
C VAL A 180 0.62 -2.84 -16.55
N GLY A 181 1.00 -1.59 -16.28
CA GLY A 181 0.86 -0.49 -17.23
C GLY A 181 -0.60 -0.27 -17.63
N LYS A 182 -0.93 -0.51 -18.90
CA LYS A 182 -2.30 -0.37 -19.44
C LYS A 182 -3.10 -1.67 -19.45
N GLN A 183 -2.55 -2.74 -18.92
CA GLN A 183 -3.15 -4.07 -18.91
C GLN A 183 -3.45 -4.52 -17.49
N VAL A 184 -4.45 -5.39 -17.36
CA VAL A 184 -4.72 -6.14 -16.14
C VAL A 184 -4.53 -7.61 -16.39
N ILE A 185 -3.84 -8.26 -15.47
CA ILE A 185 -3.64 -9.71 -15.43
C ILE A 185 -4.53 -10.27 -14.34
N THR A 186 -5.30 -11.29 -14.69
CA THR A 186 -6.32 -11.89 -13.81
C THR A 186 -6.06 -13.38 -13.72
N GLY A 187 -6.06 -13.94 -12.50
CA GLY A 187 -6.03 -15.37 -12.22
C GLY A 187 -7.42 -15.80 -11.74
N CYS A 188 -7.81 -17.01 -12.12
CA CYS A 188 -9.18 -17.48 -12.00
C CYS A 188 -9.24 -18.94 -11.56
N GLY A 189 -10.33 -19.30 -10.89
CA GLY A 189 -10.69 -20.67 -10.53
C GLY A 189 -10.82 -21.61 -11.74
N ASP A 190 -11.04 -21.05 -12.93
CA ASP A 190 -11.08 -21.81 -14.19
C ASP A 190 -9.71 -22.24 -14.72
N SER A 191 -8.66 -22.10 -13.91
CA SER A 191 -7.27 -22.46 -14.23
C SER A 191 -6.63 -21.63 -15.34
N MET A 192 -7.27 -20.54 -15.78
CA MET A 192 -6.72 -19.65 -16.81
C MET A 192 -6.23 -18.33 -16.22
N ILE A 193 -5.19 -17.78 -16.84
CA ILE A 193 -4.75 -16.42 -16.59
C ILE A 193 -5.08 -15.59 -17.82
N ARG A 194 -5.78 -14.48 -17.63
CA ARG A 194 -6.18 -13.59 -18.72
C ARG A 194 -5.51 -12.23 -18.59
N VAL A 195 -4.94 -11.76 -19.69
CA VAL A 195 -4.42 -10.40 -19.85
C VAL A 195 -5.43 -9.59 -20.64
N ILE A 196 -5.90 -8.51 -20.06
CA ILE A 196 -6.99 -7.68 -20.59
C ILE A 196 -6.51 -6.24 -20.69
N ASP A 197 -6.83 -5.56 -21.77
CA ASP A 197 -6.56 -4.14 -21.93
C ASP A 197 -7.57 -3.31 -21.10
N ILE A 198 -7.07 -2.46 -20.20
CA ILE A 198 -7.91 -1.69 -19.26
C ILE A 198 -8.78 -0.68 -20.01
N ALA A 199 -8.20 -0.06 -21.05
CA ALA A 199 -8.84 1.01 -21.80
C ALA A 199 -9.99 0.52 -22.69
N THR A 200 -9.97 -0.73 -23.16
CA THR A 200 -10.98 -1.30 -24.06
C THR A 200 -11.82 -2.40 -23.39
N GLY A 201 -11.29 -3.03 -22.34
CA GLY A 201 -11.87 -4.22 -21.72
C GLY A 201 -11.74 -5.48 -22.56
N LYS A 202 -10.94 -5.46 -23.64
CA LYS A 202 -10.77 -6.61 -24.53
C LYS A 202 -9.71 -7.56 -24.01
N LEU A 203 -10.00 -8.86 -24.10
CA LEU A 203 -9.04 -9.93 -23.86
C LEU A 203 -7.90 -9.83 -24.90
N VAL A 204 -6.67 -9.68 -24.41
CA VAL A 204 -5.46 -9.60 -25.24
C VAL A 204 -4.79 -10.96 -25.37
N LEU A 205 -4.78 -11.72 -24.27
CA LEU A 205 -4.10 -13.01 -24.18
C LEU A 205 -4.73 -13.87 -23.08
N THR A 206 -4.74 -15.18 -23.31
CA THR A 206 -5.03 -16.18 -22.28
C THR A 206 -3.83 -17.11 -22.17
N PHE A 207 -3.25 -17.21 -20.98
CA PHE A 207 -2.31 -18.25 -20.65
C PHE A 207 -3.07 -19.47 -20.13
N MET A 208 -2.83 -20.60 -20.78
CA MET A 208 -3.40 -21.89 -20.42
C MET A 208 -2.30 -22.81 -19.88
N GLY A 209 -2.62 -23.61 -18.89
CA GLY A 209 -1.76 -24.70 -18.48
C GLY A 209 -1.90 -25.12 -17.02
N HIS A 210 -2.34 -24.24 -16.12
CA HIS A 210 -2.61 -24.64 -14.73
C HIS A 210 -3.67 -25.75 -14.71
N GLY A 211 -3.52 -26.68 -13.77
CA GLY A 211 -4.46 -27.80 -13.58
C GLY A 211 -5.54 -27.55 -12.53
N GLY A 212 -5.55 -26.35 -11.95
CA GLY A 212 -6.39 -25.93 -10.83
C GLY A 212 -6.43 -24.41 -10.73
N SER A 213 -7.08 -23.88 -9.69
CA SER A 213 -7.29 -22.44 -9.50
C SER A 213 -5.97 -21.66 -9.49
N VAL A 214 -6.00 -20.43 -10.01
CA VAL A 214 -4.86 -19.50 -9.99
C VAL A 214 -5.08 -18.40 -8.97
N ASP A 215 -4.73 -18.69 -7.72
CA ASP A 215 -5.04 -17.85 -6.56
C ASP A 215 -4.02 -16.75 -6.29
N HIS A 216 -2.81 -16.89 -6.82
CA HIS A 216 -1.74 -15.92 -6.61
C HIS A 216 -1.07 -15.49 -7.91
N LEU A 217 -0.91 -14.17 -8.06
CA LEU A 217 -0.17 -13.55 -9.15
C LEU A 217 0.81 -12.52 -8.61
N CYS A 218 2.04 -12.58 -9.13
CA CYS A 218 3.08 -11.61 -8.88
C CYS A 218 3.79 -11.26 -10.19
N VAL A 219 4.22 -10.01 -10.32
CA VAL A 219 4.92 -9.52 -11.52
C VAL A 219 6.30 -9.06 -11.10
N SER A 220 7.32 -9.59 -11.79
CA SER A 220 8.70 -9.15 -11.61
C SER A 220 9.33 -8.84 -12.97
N ALA A 221 9.61 -7.56 -13.20
CA ALA A 221 10.06 -7.04 -14.48
C ALA A 221 9.13 -7.49 -15.63
N SER A 222 9.64 -8.22 -16.62
CA SER A 222 8.87 -8.76 -17.75
C SER A 222 8.33 -10.18 -17.53
N LYS A 223 8.40 -10.70 -16.30
CA LYS A 223 7.92 -12.04 -15.93
C LYS A 223 6.65 -11.95 -15.09
N LEU A 224 5.70 -12.80 -15.42
CA LEU A 224 4.56 -13.10 -14.57
C LEU A 224 4.82 -14.40 -13.84
N VAL A 225 4.61 -14.40 -12.52
CA VAL A 225 4.68 -15.59 -11.69
C VAL A 225 3.28 -15.88 -11.17
N SER A 226 2.79 -17.11 -11.36
CA SER A 226 1.48 -17.55 -10.93
C SER A 226 1.56 -18.81 -10.09
N ALA A 227 0.64 -18.96 -9.15
CA ALA A 227 0.51 -20.13 -8.29
C ALA A 227 -0.95 -20.32 -7.85
N GLY A 228 -1.28 -21.52 -7.37
CA GLY A 228 -2.59 -21.81 -6.77
C GLY A 228 -2.76 -23.29 -6.42
N THR A 229 -3.98 -23.81 -6.54
CA THR A 229 -4.34 -25.15 -6.03
C THR A 229 -3.72 -26.32 -6.79
N ASP A 230 -3.18 -26.09 -7.99
CA ASP A 230 -2.45 -27.13 -8.74
C ASP A 230 -1.04 -27.40 -8.21
N ARG A 231 -0.66 -26.73 -7.11
CA ARG A 231 0.60 -26.93 -6.37
C ARG A 231 1.84 -26.55 -7.18
N THR A 232 1.66 -25.87 -8.30
CA THR A 232 2.74 -25.44 -9.18
C THR A 232 2.93 -23.93 -9.12
N VAL A 233 4.19 -23.50 -9.12
CA VAL A 233 4.54 -22.11 -9.46
C VAL A 233 4.91 -22.09 -10.94
N ARG A 234 4.32 -21.17 -11.71
CA ARG A 234 4.61 -21.04 -13.15
C ARG A 234 5.15 -19.67 -13.47
N VAL A 235 6.12 -19.64 -14.38
CA VAL A 235 6.76 -18.41 -14.83
C VAL A 235 6.43 -18.21 -16.30
N TRP A 236 5.79 -17.09 -16.60
CA TRP A 236 5.38 -16.69 -17.94
C TRP A 236 6.16 -15.47 -18.38
N CYS A 237 6.39 -15.38 -19.69
CA CYS A 237 6.96 -14.20 -20.31
C CYS A 237 5.85 -13.26 -20.78
N LEU A 238 5.82 -12.01 -20.32
CA LEU A 238 4.82 -11.04 -20.79
C LEU A 238 5.10 -10.57 -22.23
N GLU A 239 6.37 -10.56 -22.64
CA GLU A 239 6.79 -10.14 -23.98
C GLU A 239 6.52 -11.23 -25.03
N SER A 240 7.03 -12.44 -24.80
CA SER A 240 6.85 -13.57 -25.74
C SER A 240 5.49 -14.27 -25.59
N LYS A 241 4.76 -14.00 -24.49
CA LYS A 241 3.44 -14.58 -24.21
C LYS A 241 3.46 -16.11 -24.07
N GLU A 242 4.57 -16.64 -23.57
CA GLU A 242 4.80 -18.08 -23.42
C GLU A 242 5.09 -18.48 -21.99
N LEU A 243 4.79 -19.74 -21.67
CA LEU A 243 5.21 -20.41 -20.46
C LEU A 243 6.72 -20.71 -20.54
N LYS A 244 7.50 -20.15 -19.62
CA LYS A 244 8.94 -20.39 -19.54
C LYS A 244 9.26 -21.58 -18.65
N GLN A 245 8.64 -21.66 -17.47
CA GLN A 245 8.99 -22.64 -16.45
C GLN A 245 7.76 -23.12 -15.68
N ILE A 246 7.79 -24.40 -15.32
CA ILE A 246 6.84 -25.02 -14.38
C ILE A 246 7.67 -25.55 -13.21
N LEU A 247 7.42 -25.01 -12.02
CA LEU A 247 8.17 -25.29 -10.81
C LEU A 247 7.31 -26.17 -9.89
N ARG A 248 7.82 -27.36 -9.54
CA ARG A 248 7.08 -28.40 -8.81
C ARG A 248 7.91 -28.95 -7.66
N ILE A 249 7.56 -28.55 -6.45
CA ILE A 249 8.11 -29.09 -5.19
C ILE A 249 6.99 -29.23 -4.16
N HIS A 250 6.11 -28.24 -4.07
CA HIS A 250 5.02 -28.26 -3.11
C HIS A 250 4.14 -29.51 -3.25
N THR A 251 3.80 -30.09 -2.12
CA THR A 251 3.00 -31.31 -2.03
C THR A 251 1.53 -31.03 -1.79
N ASP A 252 1.20 -29.80 -1.41
CA ASP A 252 -0.16 -29.30 -1.22
C ASP A 252 -0.36 -27.90 -1.85
N GLU A 253 -1.56 -27.33 -1.71
CA GLU A 253 -1.96 -26.04 -2.31
C GLU A 253 -1.04 -24.90 -1.87
N ILE A 254 -0.80 -23.93 -2.77
CA ILE A 254 0.03 -22.76 -2.50
C ILE A 254 -0.88 -21.65 -1.98
N GLU A 255 -0.59 -21.14 -0.77
CA GLU A 255 -1.39 -20.14 -0.05
C GLU A 255 -0.79 -18.73 -0.11
N CYS A 256 0.50 -18.62 -0.43
CA CYS A 256 1.14 -17.32 -0.59
C CYS A 256 2.27 -17.33 -1.63
N LEU A 257 2.43 -16.19 -2.30
CA LEU A 257 3.46 -15.97 -3.32
C LEU A 257 3.99 -14.54 -3.21
N SER A 258 5.31 -14.39 -3.27
CA SER A 258 5.99 -13.10 -3.30
C SER A 258 7.13 -13.12 -4.32
N THR A 259 7.48 -11.98 -4.89
CA THR A 259 8.60 -11.83 -5.84
C THR A 259 9.48 -10.64 -5.47
N HIS A 260 10.80 -10.83 -5.56
CA HIS A 260 11.79 -9.77 -5.36
C HIS A 260 12.96 -9.99 -6.33
N GLY A 261 13.14 -9.07 -7.27
CA GLY A 261 14.10 -9.23 -8.35
C GLY A 261 13.85 -10.52 -9.16
N ASN A 262 14.90 -11.29 -9.41
CA ASN A 262 14.81 -12.54 -10.19
C ASN A 262 14.39 -13.77 -9.36
N PHE A 263 13.91 -13.59 -8.14
CA PHE A 263 13.49 -14.69 -7.28
C PHE A 263 12.01 -14.62 -6.95
N ALA A 264 11.45 -15.76 -6.55
CA ALA A 264 10.11 -15.85 -5.96
C ALA A 264 10.15 -16.75 -4.73
N VAL A 265 9.29 -16.45 -3.76
CA VAL A 265 9.03 -17.34 -2.62
C VAL A 265 7.58 -17.75 -2.66
N SER A 266 7.33 -19.05 -2.53
CA SER A 266 5.99 -19.62 -2.33
C SER A 266 5.90 -20.27 -0.96
N GLY A 267 4.75 -20.12 -0.28
CA GLY A 267 4.41 -20.86 0.93
C GLY A 267 3.12 -21.63 0.72
N SER A 268 3.01 -22.80 1.36
CA SER A 268 1.98 -23.78 1.05
C SER A 268 1.34 -24.39 2.30
N TRP A 269 0.21 -25.06 2.08
CA TRP A 269 -0.47 -25.97 3.01
C TRP A 269 0.36 -27.20 3.38
N ASP A 270 1.47 -27.46 2.68
CA ASP A 270 2.44 -28.50 3.07
C ASP A 270 3.41 -28.09 4.18
N ASN A 271 3.18 -26.92 4.80
CA ASN A 271 3.98 -26.34 5.89
C ASN A 271 5.39 -25.89 5.48
N THR A 272 5.69 -25.81 4.18
CA THR A 272 7.01 -25.42 3.67
C THR A 272 6.98 -24.09 2.93
N LEU A 273 8.16 -23.49 2.81
CA LEU A 273 8.43 -22.43 1.83
C LEU A 273 9.45 -22.91 0.80
N VAL A 274 9.31 -22.43 -0.43
CA VAL A 274 10.29 -22.67 -1.47
C VAL A 274 10.75 -21.35 -2.08
N LEU A 275 12.07 -21.13 -2.09
CA LEU A 275 12.72 -20.03 -2.81
C LEU A 275 13.13 -20.51 -4.20
N TRP A 276 12.64 -19.82 -5.22
CA TRP A 276 12.83 -20.15 -6.63
C TRP A 276 13.69 -19.12 -7.34
N ASN A 277 14.57 -19.57 -8.22
CA ASN A 277 15.26 -18.71 -9.17
C ASN A 277 14.44 -18.64 -10.47
N LEU A 278 13.84 -17.49 -10.76
CA LEU A 278 12.98 -17.28 -11.93
C LEU A 278 13.75 -17.25 -13.27
N LYS A 279 15.09 -17.25 -13.25
CA LYS A 279 15.92 -17.31 -14.47
C LYS A 279 16.24 -18.75 -14.83
N THR A 280 16.63 -19.58 -13.86
CA THR A 280 17.00 -20.98 -14.10
C THR A 280 15.82 -21.94 -13.96
N GLY A 281 14.83 -21.59 -13.14
CA GLY A 281 13.69 -22.45 -12.82
C GLY A 281 14.02 -23.48 -11.76
N GLU A 282 15.12 -23.29 -11.06
CA GLU A 282 15.58 -24.18 -10.00
C GLU A 282 15.04 -23.71 -8.65
N CYS A 283 14.81 -24.69 -7.78
CA CYS A 283 14.68 -24.44 -6.36
C CYS A 283 16.05 -24.10 -5.79
N VAL A 284 16.13 -22.92 -5.20
CA VAL A 284 17.32 -22.46 -4.47
C VAL A 284 17.31 -23.06 -3.07
N HIS A 285 16.18 -22.91 -2.37
CA HIS A 285 16.02 -23.40 -1.01
C HIS A 285 14.62 -23.97 -0.79
N HIS A 286 14.58 -25.11 -0.11
CA HIS A 286 13.38 -25.71 0.44
C HIS A 286 13.40 -25.53 1.96
N CYS A 287 12.66 -24.54 2.44
CA CYS A 287 12.66 -24.10 3.82
C CYS A 287 11.60 -24.91 4.61
N ILE A 288 12.07 -25.90 5.37
CA ILE A 288 11.24 -26.76 6.21
C ILE A 288 11.36 -26.28 7.65
N GLY A 289 10.22 -26.14 8.33
CA GLY A 289 10.24 -25.89 9.77
C GLY A 289 8.92 -25.44 10.38
N HIS A 290 8.00 -24.84 9.62
CA HIS A 290 6.65 -24.59 10.12
C HIS A 290 5.93 -25.92 10.37
N ASN A 291 5.02 -25.92 11.33
CA ASN A 291 4.25 -27.12 11.71
C ASN A 291 2.85 -27.15 11.09
N GLU A 292 2.40 -26.04 10.52
CA GLU A 292 1.11 -25.84 9.89
C GLU A 292 1.25 -24.93 8.67
N VAL A 293 0.16 -24.72 7.91
CA VAL A 293 0.12 -23.97 6.66
C VAL A 293 0.83 -22.61 6.74
N VAL A 294 1.57 -22.26 5.69
CA VAL A 294 2.22 -20.96 5.57
C VAL A 294 1.31 -19.95 4.87
N ASN A 295 0.56 -19.19 5.67
CA ASN A 295 -0.47 -18.25 5.21
C ASN A 295 0.08 -17.01 4.50
N CYS A 296 1.26 -16.51 4.88
CA CYS A 296 1.81 -15.31 4.29
C CYS A 296 3.33 -15.30 4.25
N CYS A 297 3.91 -14.69 3.22
CA CYS A 297 5.35 -14.52 3.07
C CYS A 297 5.72 -13.19 2.41
N GLN A 298 6.87 -12.64 2.78
CA GLN A 298 7.57 -11.55 2.09
C GLN A 298 9.07 -11.80 2.17
N PHE A 299 9.84 -11.28 1.21
CA PHE A 299 11.29 -11.45 1.23
C PHE A 299 12.01 -10.35 0.46
N ASP A 300 13.31 -10.21 0.74
CA ASP A 300 14.23 -9.30 0.09
C ASP A 300 15.44 -10.11 -0.43
N SER A 301 16.53 -9.40 -0.73
CA SER A 301 17.78 -10.04 -1.16
C SER A 301 18.49 -10.88 -0.09
N LYS A 302 18.17 -10.69 1.19
CA LYS A 302 18.91 -11.28 2.33
C LYS A 302 18.06 -12.25 3.15
N ARG A 303 16.76 -11.99 3.31
CA ARG A 303 15.89 -12.66 4.26
C ARG A 303 14.51 -12.96 3.68
N ILE A 304 13.95 -14.07 4.11
CA ILE A 304 12.53 -14.43 3.92
C ILE A 304 11.86 -14.31 5.27
N VAL A 305 10.68 -13.71 5.33
CA VAL A 305 9.81 -13.68 6.51
C VAL A 305 8.51 -14.38 6.16
N SER A 306 8.13 -15.35 6.98
CA SER A 306 6.90 -16.11 6.83
C SER A 306 6.06 -16.06 8.11
N GLY A 307 4.74 -16.16 7.94
CA GLY A 307 3.78 -16.32 9.03
C GLY A 307 2.89 -17.52 8.74
N SER A 308 2.67 -18.36 9.74
CA SER A 308 1.98 -19.64 9.61
C SER A 308 0.77 -19.73 10.55
N ALA A 309 -0.09 -20.70 10.25
CA ALA A 309 -1.16 -21.13 11.14
C ALA A 309 -0.65 -21.73 12.46
N ASP A 310 0.64 -22.11 12.55
CA ASP A 310 1.25 -22.62 13.78
C ASP A 310 1.41 -21.55 14.88
N GLY A 311 1.09 -20.29 14.59
CA GLY A 311 1.21 -19.15 15.50
C GLY A 311 2.62 -18.54 15.56
N ASP A 312 3.57 -19.07 14.79
CA ASP A 312 4.91 -18.54 14.68
C ASP A 312 5.10 -17.80 13.36
N ALA A 313 5.88 -16.72 13.43
CA ALA A 313 6.55 -16.19 12.24
C ALA A 313 8.01 -16.62 12.23
N ARG A 314 8.60 -16.80 11.05
CA ARG A 314 10.00 -17.24 10.92
C ARG A 314 10.79 -16.34 9.99
N ILE A 315 12.05 -16.11 10.35
CA ILE A 315 13.02 -15.40 9.53
C ILE A 315 13.99 -16.44 8.98
N TRP A 316 14.14 -16.49 7.67
CA TRP A 316 15.03 -17.39 6.96
C TRP A 316 16.09 -16.58 6.22
N SER A 317 17.26 -17.18 5.99
CA SER A 317 18.30 -16.60 5.15
C SER A 317 18.05 -16.92 3.68
N CYS A 318 18.03 -15.92 2.80
CA CYS A 318 17.99 -16.13 1.34
C CYS A 318 19.28 -16.75 0.78
N LEU A 319 20.38 -16.71 1.54
CA LEU A 319 21.68 -17.25 1.13
C LEU A 319 21.83 -18.73 1.46
N THR A 320 21.30 -19.16 2.61
CA THR A 320 21.50 -20.52 3.13
C THR A 320 20.22 -21.35 3.21
N GLY A 321 19.05 -20.71 3.15
CA GLY A 321 17.75 -21.37 3.35
C GLY A 321 17.48 -21.75 4.81
N LEU A 322 18.40 -21.48 5.73
CA LEU A 322 18.24 -21.84 7.13
C LEU A 322 17.33 -20.86 7.86
N CYS A 323 16.53 -21.39 8.80
CA CYS A 323 15.79 -20.59 9.74
C CYS A 323 16.77 -19.91 10.70
N LEU A 324 16.81 -18.58 10.67
CA LEU A 324 17.64 -17.75 11.53
C LEU A 324 16.97 -17.51 12.88
N HIS A 325 15.67 -17.19 12.86
CA HIS A 325 14.91 -16.83 14.05
C HIS A 325 13.47 -17.33 13.95
N VAL A 326 12.93 -17.75 15.10
CA VAL A 326 11.51 -18.05 15.30
C VAL A 326 10.91 -16.96 16.17
N LEU A 327 9.86 -16.32 15.67
CA LEU A 327 9.13 -15.20 16.27
C LEU A 327 7.90 -15.73 17.01
N SER A 328 8.13 -16.44 18.11
CA SER A 328 7.04 -17.06 18.87
C SER A 328 6.35 -16.08 19.80
N GLY A 329 5.02 -16.11 19.80
CA GLY A 329 4.24 -15.41 20.80
C GLY A 329 2.77 -15.20 20.46
N HIS A 330 2.38 -15.24 19.17
CA HIS A 330 0.96 -15.27 18.84
C HIS A 330 0.31 -16.54 19.40
N GLN A 331 -0.96 -16.43 19.79
CA GLN A 331 -1.72 -17.55 20.37
C GLN A 331 -2.58 -18.27 19.32
N ALA A 332 -2.56 -17.79 18.08
CA ALA A 332 -3.32 -18.32 16.97
C ALA A 332 -2.66 -17.93 15.63
N GLU A 333 -3.24 -18.42 14.54
CA GLU A 333 -2.75 -18.30 13.17
C GLU A 333 -2.35 -16.87 12.78
N ILE A 334 -1.20 -16.73 12.10
CA ILE A 334 -0.76 -15.48 11.50
C ILE A 334 -1.33 -15.40 10.08
N TYR A 335 -2.10 -14.35 9.79
CA TYR A 335 -2.76 -14.16 8.49
C TYR A 335 -2.04 -13.17 7.58
N CYS A 336 -1.35 -12.20 8.18
CA CYS A 336 -0.69 -11.16 7.42
C CYS A 336 0.62 -10.75 8.07
N LEU A 337 1.58 -10.39 7.23
CA LEU A 337 2.86 -9.86 7.66
C LEU A 337 3.29 -8.74 6.74
N VAL A 338 4.04 -7.80 7.29
CA VAL A 338 4.75 -6.77 6.53
C VAL A 338 6.05 -6.45 7.25
N TYR A 339 7.12 -6.17 6.51
CA TYR A 339 8.36 -5.72 7.10
C TYR A 339 9.00 -4.61 6.29
N ASN A 340 9.86 -3.85 6.95
CA ASN A 340 10.76 -2.86 6.33
C ASN A 340 12.16 -3.06 6.91
N GLU A 341 13.08 -2.12 6.68
CA GLU A 341 14.45 -2.19 7.22
C GLU A 341 14.55 -2.10 8.75
N VAL A 342 13.46 -1.73 9.44
CA VAL A 342 13.47 -1.43 10.88
C VAL A 342 12.75 -2.52 11.68
N ILE A 343 11.59 -2.96 11.21
CA ILE A 343 10.71 -3.86 11.94
C ILE A 343 10.08 -4.93 11.04
N ILE A 344 9.67 -6.01 11.68
CA ILE A 344 8.70 -6.98 11.15
C ILE A 344 7.40 -6.81 11.94
N ALA A 345 6.26 -6.68 11.26
CA ALA A 345 4.94 -6.65 11.88
C ALA A 345 4.11 -7.86 11.44
N THR A 346 3.52 -8.57 12.40
CA THR A 346 2.70 -9.76 12.18
C THR A 346 1.31 -9.55 12.76
N GLY A 347 0.28 -9.96 12.02
CA GLY A 347 -1.13 -9.85 12.40
C GLY A 347 -1.79 -11.21 12.45
N SER A 348 -2.48 -11.50 13.56
CA SER A 348 -3.00 -12.84 13.88
C SER A 348 -4.51 -12.84 14.14
N SER A 349 -5.10 -14.03 14.13
CA SER A 349 -6.45 -14.28 14.63
C SER A 349 -6.60 -14.12 16.15
N ASP A 350 -5.48 -14.06 16.89
CA ASP A 350 -5.48 -13.72 18.32
C ASP A 350 -5.83 -12.24 18.62
N SER A 351 -6.18 -11.48 17.59
CA SER A 351 -6.54 -10.06 17.66
C SER A 351 -5.38 -9.12 18.02
N THR A 352 -4.14 -9.60 17.94
CA THR A 352 -2.95 -8.79 18.20
C THR A 352 -2.17 -8.51 16.92
N VAL A 353 -1.47 -7.38 16.93
CA VAL A 353 -0.37 -7.10 16.01
C VAL A 353 0.92 -7.11 16.81
N ARG A 354 1.89 -7.94 16.44
CA ARG A 354 3.19 -7.99 17.09
C ARG A 354 4.25 -7.38 16.21
N MET A 355 5.16 -6.64 16.84
CA MET A 355 6.29 -6.00 16.20
C MET A 355 7.58 -6.62 16.68
N TRP A 356 8.47 -6.94 15.75
CA TRP A 356 9.71 -7.67 16.01
C TRP A 356 10.90 -6.94 15.42
N THR A 357 12.07 -7.14 16.02
CA THR A 357 13.34 -6.82 15.37
C THR A 357 13.71 -7.91 14.38
N HIS A 358 14.64 -7.57 13.50
CA HIS A 358 15.21 -8.51 12.54
C HIS A 358 16.06 -9.62 13.17
N GLU A 359 16.44 -9.48 14.45
CA GLU A 359 17.13 -10.50 15.27
C GLU A 359 16.15 -11.39 16.05
N GLY A 360 14.85 -11.22 15.82
CA GLY A 360 13.82 -12.05 16.42
C GLY A 360 13.30 -11.60 17.79
N LYS A 361 13.65 -10.39 18.24
CA LYS A 361 13.19 -9.88 19.53
C LYS A 361 11.84 -9.22 19.39
N LEU A 362 10.90 -9.54 20.27
CA LEU A 362 9.63 -8.83 20.38
C LEU A 362 9.88 -7.39 20.85
N LEU A 363 9.48 -6.41 20.04
CA LEU A 363 9.52 -5.00 20.39
C LEU A 363 8.27 -4.59 21.16
N ARG A 364 7.09 -4.91 20.61
CA ARG A 364 5.78 -4.49 21.14
C ARG A 364 4.67 -5.44 20.70
N THR A 365 3.65 -5.55 21.54
CA THR A 365 2.35 -6.15 21.21
C THR A 365 1.30 -5.03 21.18
N LEU A 366 0.53 -4.97 20.10
CA LEU A 366 -0.49 -3.96 19.85
C LEU A 366 -1.88 -4.62 19.96
N GLU A 367 -2.61 -4.29 21.02
CA GLU A 367 -3.85 -4.98 21.44
C GLU A 367 -5.06 -4.04 21.35
N GLU A 368 -5.41 -3.62 20.13
CA GLU A 368 -6.58 -2.75 19.87
C GLU A 368 -7.64 -3.39 18.98
N HIS A 369 -7.34 -4.52 18.33
CA HIS A 369 -8.33 -5.24 17.53
C HIS A 369 -9.17 -6.14 18.42
N MET A 370 -10.42 -6.34 18.02
CA MET A 370 -11.40 -7.19 18.70
C MET A 370 -11.69 -8.48 17.93
N GLY A 371 -10.91 -8.75 16.87
CA GLY A 371 -11.03 -9.92 16.01
C GLY A 371 -9.81 -10.07 15.11
N VAL A 372 -9.91 -10.96 14.12
CA VAL A 372 -8.79 -11.33 13.25
C VAL A 372 -8.19 -10.12 12.54
N VAL A 373 -6.87 -9.95 12.65
CA VAL A 373 -6.12 -8.98 11.85
C VAL A 373 -5.81 -9.59 10.49
N ARG A 374 -6.43 -9.06 9.43
CA ARG A 374 -6.38 -9.63 8.08
C ARG A 374 -5.39 -8.95 7.15
N CYS A 375 -5.12 -7.68 7.38
CA CYS A 375 -4.24 -6.91 6.51
C CYS A 375 -3.32 -6.01 7.33
N LEU A 376 -2.06 -5.95 6.91
CA LEU A 376 -1.07 -5.02 7.40
C LEU A 376 -0.45 -4.26 6.25
N HIS A 377 -0.12 -2.99 6.49
CA HIS A 377 0.62 -2.17 5.56
C HIS A 377 1.54 -1.24 6.34
N ILE A 378 2.80 -1.14 5.91
CA ILE A 378 3.77 -0.22 6.49
C ILE A 378 4.20 0.80 5.44
N ASN A 379 4.24 2.07 5.82
CA ASN A 379 4.70 3.15 4.97
C ASN A 379 5.39 4.22 5.81
N GLU A 380 6.61 4.61 5.44
CA GLU A 380 7.47 5.59 6.12
C GLU A 380 7.47 5.43 7.65
N ASP A 381 6.53 6.10 8.33
CA ASP A 381 6.38 6.17 9.79
C ASP A 381 5.12 5.50 10.35
N ARG A 382 4.28 4.91 9.50
CA ARG A 382 2.97 4.37 9.89
C ARG A 382 2.87 2.88 9.62
N LEU A 383 2.30 2.19 10.59
CA LEU A 383 1.76 0.86 10.42
C LEU A 383 0.24 0.99 10.42
N VAL A 384 -0.41 0.48 9.38
CA VAL A 384 -1.87 0.39 9.30
C VAL A 384 -2.24 -1.07 9.42
N SER A 385 -3.04 -1.38 10.41
CA SER A 385 -3.57 -2.72 10.66
C SER A 385 -5.06 -2.69 10.48
N ALA A 386 -5.59 -3.67 9.76
CA ALA A 386 -7.01 -3.81 9.51
C ALA A 386 -7.46 -5.22 9.82
N GLY A 387 -8.59 -5.31 10.52
CA GLY A 387 -9.15 -6.58 10.94
C GLY A 387 -10.66 -6.59 10.84
N ASP A 388 -11.23 -7.67 11.37
CA ASP A 388 -12.67 -7.81 11.53
C ASP A 388 -13.22 -6.79 12.55
N GLN A 389 -14.55 -6.76 12.69
CA GLN A 389 -15.28 -5.88 13.60
C GLN A 389 -15.04 -4.38 13.39
N ARG A 390 -14.95 -3.94 12.12
CA ARG A 390 -14.97 -2.52 11.71
C ARG A 390 -13.73 -1.70 12.08
N MET A 391 -12.64 -2.35 12.51
CA MET A 391 -11.47 -1.65 13.04
C MET A 391 -10.33 -1.60 12.02
N ILE A 392 -9.95 -0.38 11.65
CA ILE A 392 -8.66 -0.09 11.03
C ILE A 392 -7.90 0.83 11.97
N VAL A 393 -6.75 0.39 12.44
CA VAL A 393 -5.94 1.14 13.40
C VAL A 393 -4.67 1.61 12.72
N VAL A 394 -4.38 2.90 12.88
CA VAL A 394 -3.16 3.56 12.39
C VAL A 394 -2.23 3.78 13.57
N TRP A 395 -1.00 3.27 13.46
CA TRP A 395 0.02 3.29 14.50
C TRP A 395 1.23 4.11 14.05
N ASP A 396 1.78 4.88 14.98
CA ASP A 396 3.16 5.36 14.92
C ASP A 396 4.01 4.20 15.43
N TYR A 397 4.53 3.38 14.53
CA TYR A 397 5.21 2.13 14.89
C TYR A 397 6.56 2.41 15.57
N LYS A 398 7.22 3.52 15.22
CA LYS A 398 8.47 3.95 15.87
C LYS A 398 8.24 4.23 17.35
N LYS A 399 7.18 4.97 17.68
CA LYS A 399 6.82 5.29 19.07
C LYS A 399 5.98 4.22 19.75
N GLY A 400 5.43 3.26 18.99
CA GLY A 400 4.50 2.26 19.50
C GLY A 400 3.17 2.85 19.97
N LYS A 401 2.75 3.98 19.41
CA LYS A 401 1.54 4.68 19.84
C LYS A 401 0.47 4.62 18.78
N LYS A 402 -0.75 4.31 19.21
CA LYS A 402 -1.95 4.48 18.38
C LYS A 402 -2.09 5.95 18.00
N MET A 403 -2.22 6.20 16.69
CA MET A 403 -2.47 7.54 16.16
C MET A 403 -3.96 7.78 16.03
N SER A 404 -4.66 6.91 15.31
CA SER A 404 -6.09 7.03 15.04
C SER A 404 -6.72 5.66 14.81
N VAL A 405 -8.03 5.59 15.00
CA VAL A 405 -8.86 4.45 14.65
C VAL A 405 -9.86 4.93 13.61
N LEU A 406 -9.92 4.23 12.49
CA LEU A 406 -10.86 4.47 11.42
C LEU A 406 -11.93 3.39 11.54
N HIS A 407 -13.16 3.83 11.77
CA HIS A 407 -14.30 2.93 11.80
C HIS A 407 -14.91 2.85 10.41
N ARG A 408 -15.10 1.62 9.95
CA ARG A 408 -15.76 1.34 8.67
C ARG A 408 -17.04 0.55 8.85
N HIS A 409 -17.92 0.62 7.86
CA HIS A 409 -18.98 -0.35 7.66
C HIS A 409 -18.76 -1.00 6.30
N PRO A 410 -18.80 -2.34 6.15
CA PRO A 410 -19.26 -3.39 7.09
C PRO A 410 -18.19 -3.92 8.06
N SER A 411 -18.53 -4.96 8.82
CA SER A 411 -17.76 -5.48 9.96
C SER A 411 -16.54 -6.30 9.56
N LYS A 412 -16.66 -7.19 8.56
CA LYS A 412 -15.53 -7.97 8.07
C LYS A 412 -14.74 -7.18 7.03
N LEU A 413 -13.42 -7.23 7.13
CA LEU A 413 -12.49 -6.71 6.12
C LEU A 413 -11.57 -7.84 5.74
N HIS A 414 -11.48 -8.15 4.44
CA HIS A 414 -10.58 -9.20 3.96
C HIS A 414 -9.55 -8.70 2.95
N LEU A 415 -9.74 -7.52 2.37
CA LEU A 415 -8.76 -6.90 1.47
C LEU A 415 -8.60 -5.42 1.80
N MET A 416 -7.35 -4.97 1.71
CA MET A 416 -6.96 -3.59 1.95
C MET A 416 -5.85 -3.19 0.98
N TRP A 417 -5.96 -1.98 0.45
CA TRP A 417 -4.90 -1.32 -0.30
C TRP A 417 -4.75 0.08 0.24
N ILE A 418 -3.51 0.53 0.35
CA ILE A 418 -3.17 1.85 0.91
C ILE A 418 -2.17 2.52 -0.01
N SER A 419 -2.40 3.80 -0.26
CA SER A 419 -1.40 4.74 -0.75
C SER A 419 -1.13 5.80 0.31
N ASN A 420 -0.25 6.74 -0.02
CA ASN A 420 -0.04 7.94 0.80
C ASN A 420 -1.35 8.69 1.10
N THR A 421 -2.30 8.67 0.16
CA THR A 421 -3.47 9.56 0.16
C THR A 421 -4.79 8.83 0.34
N LYS A 422 -4.86 7.55 0.00
CA LYS A 422 -6.09 6.78 -0.07
C LYS A 422 -5.96 5.45 0.67
N LEU A 423 -7.08 4.99 1.19
CA LEU A 423 -7.25 3.67 1.76
C LEU A 423 -8.48 3.04 1.12
N ILE A 424 -8.29 1.92 0.43
CA ILE A 424 -9.35 1.20 -0.27
C ILE A 424 -9.55 -0.13 0.42
N THR A 425 -10.80 -0.51 0.64
CA THR A 425 -11.13 -1.76 1.32
C THR A 425 -12.30 -2.46 0.67
N ALA A 426 -12.23 -3.79 0.68
CA ALA A 426 -13.36 -4.66 0.34
C ALA A 426 -13.92 -5.29 1.62
N SER A 427 -15.17 -5.75 1.57
CA SER A 427 -15.80 -6.50 2.64
C SER A 427 -16.58 -7.67 2.05
N PRO A 428 -16.55 -8.86 2.67
CA PRO A 428 -17.36 -9.97 2.21
C PRO A 428 -18.83 -9.84 2.61
N GLU A 429 -19.15 -9.07 3.67
CA GLU A 429 -20.52 -8.93 4.18
C GLU A 429 -21.39 -8.05 3.30
N LYS A 430 -20.80 -7.00 2.71
CA LYS A 430 -21.49 -6.14 1.75
C LYS A 430 -20.98 -6.46 0.37
N VAL A 431 -21.57 -7.54 -0.12
CA VAL A 431 -21.33 -8.16 -1.40
C VAL A 431 -21.12 -7.12 -2.49
N GLY A 432 -20.03 -7.29 -3.22
CA GLY A 432 -19.68 -6.48 -4.38
C GLY A 432 -19.45 -4.98 -4.16
N THR A 433 -19.08 -4.57 -2.94
CA THR A 433 -18.80 -3.16 -2.63
C THR A 433 -17.35 -2.89 -2.22
N LEU A 434 -16.77 -1.85 -2.81
CA LEU A 434 -15.50 -1.26 -2.39
C LEU A 434 -15.74 0.08 -1.71
N THR A 435 -15.02 0.31 -0.62
CA THR A 435 -15.03 1.58 0.13
C THR A 435 -13.71 2.28 -0.08
N VAL A 436 -13.76 3.52 -0.54
CA VAL A 436 -12.58 4.37 -0.75
C VAL A 436 -12.60 5.49 0.29
N MET A 437 -11.56 5.54 1.11
CA MET A 437 -11.31 6.63 2.05
C MET A 437 -10.17 7.48 1.52
N SER A 438 -10.36 8.79 1.56
CA SER A 438 -9.38 9.79 1.12
C SER A 438 -8.94 10.63 2.32
N PHE A 439 -7.63 10.72 2.53
CA PHE A 439 -7.01 11.56 3.56
C PHE A 439 -6.62 12.95 3.04
N TRP A 440 -6.98 13.24 1.80
CA TRP A 440 -6.96 14.57 1.21
C TRP A 440 -8.05 15.48 1.74
#